data_AF-A0AAV1EHM1-F1
#
_entry.id   AF-A0AAV1EHM1-F1
#
_cell.length_a   1.000
_cell.length_b   1.000
_cell.length_c   1.000
_cell.angle_alpha   90.00
_cell.angle_beta   90.00
_cell.angle_gamma   90.00
#
_symmetry.space_group_name_H-M   'P 1'
#
loop_
_entity.id
_entity.type
_entity.pdbx_description
1 polymer ?
#
loop_
_entity_poly.entity_id
_entity_poly.type
_entity_poly.pdbx_seq_one_letter_code
_entity_poly.pdbx_strand_id
1 'polypeptide(L)'
;MGLKQGERTVADYSIDFRTRASHSGWNSAALRDAFLHGLADYIKDELVSHDTSLTLDGVIDLAVRIDLRVQTRRREKRQGEIQHTRPPRSRGGAAAANSTPLGQQFEDPEPMQLGRTSLSLEERERRRKSNLCLYCGAAGHYISGCPAKARAHQ
;
A
#
# COMPACT_ATOMS: atom_id res chain seq x y z
N MET A 1 14.96 -36.62 -0.16
CA MET A 1 14.81 -35.28 0.47
C MET A 1 13.42 -34.72 0.20
N GLY A 2 12.38 -35.17 0.92
CA GLY A 2 10.99 -34.71 0.72
C GLY A 2 10.59 -33.50 1.57
N LEU A 3 11.54 -32.65 1.98
CA LEU A 3 11.27 -31.53 2.87
C LEU A 3 10.62 -30.39 2.09
N LYS A 4 9.41 -29.98 2.52
CA LYS A 4 8.69 -28.83 1.99
C LYS A 4 8.64 -27.71 3.03
N GLN A 5 8.69 -26.47 2.56
CA GLN A 5 8.55 -25.27 3.39
C GLN A 5 7.20 -25.27 4.12
N GLY A 6 6.11 -25.48 3.37
CA GLY A 6 4.74 -25.41 3.91
C GLY A 6 4.39 -23.99 4.35
N GLU A 7 3.79 -23.85 5.53
CA GLU A 7 3.42 -22.55 6.13
C GLU A 7 4.57 -21.89 6.92
N ARG A 8 5.74 -22.55 6.98
CA ARG A 8 6.89 -22.06 7.75
C ARG A 8 7.63 -20.96 7.01
N THR A 9 8.37 -20.15 7.77
CA THR A 9 9.26 -19.15 7.17
C THR A 9 10.36 -19.82 6.34
N VAL A 10 10.89 -19.11 5.35
CA VAL A 10 12.02 -19.63 4.55
C VAL A 10 13.25 -19.85 5.44
N ALA A 11 13.44 -19.01 6.46
CA ALA A 11 14.53 -19.14 7.41
C ALA A 11 14.47 -20.47 8.18
N ASP A 12 13.32 -20.81 8.78
CA ASP A 12 13.15 -22.07 9.52
C ASP A 12 13.32 -23.28 8.60
N TYR A 13 12.73 -23.21 7.40
CA TYR A 13 12.90 -24.24 6.38
C TYR A 13 14.38 -24.44 5.99
N SER A 14 15.16 -23.36 5.87
CA SER A 14 16.57 -23.44 5.50
C SER A 14 17.43 -24.14 6.56
N ILE A 15 17.10 -24.00 7.85
CA ILE A 15 17.78 -24.69 8.96
C ILE A 15 17.52 -26.19 8.87
N ASP A 16 16.26 -26.59 8.74
CA ASP A 16 15.88 -28.00 8.57
C ASP A 16 16.50 -28.61 7.32
N PHE A 17 16.51 -27.84 6.23
CA PHE A 17 17.10 -28.28 4.97
C PHE A 17 18.60 -28.53 5.12
N ARG A 18 19.35 -27.59 5.72
CA ARG A 18 20.79 -27.74 5.95
C ARG A 18 21.10 -28.94 6.85
N THR A 19 20.30 -29.14 7.90
CA THR A 19 20.43 -30.28 8.80
C THR A 19 20.23 -31.60 8.06
N ARG A 20 19.30 -31.69 7.11
CA ARG A 20 19.13 -32.90 6.29
C ARG A 20 20.18 -33.04 5.20
N ALA A 21 20.59 -31.93 4.61
CA ALA A 21 21.58 -31.88 3.54
C ALA A 21 22.92 -32.44 4.00
N SER A 22 23.36 -32.11 5.23
CA SER A 22 24.63 -32.59 5.80
C SER A 22 24.73 -34.12 5.87
N HIS A 23 23.61 -34.82 6.04
CA HIS A 23 23.56 -36.28 6.12
C HIS A 23 23.23 -36.97 4.79
N SER A 24 22.94 -36.21 3.72
CA SER A 24 22.42 -36.76 2.47
C SER A 24 23.48 -37.27 1.49
N GLY A 25 24.71 -36.75 1.57
CA GLY A 25 25.76 -37.02 0.58
C GLY A 25 25.47 -36.44 -0.82
N TRP A 26 24.46 -35.57 -0.96
CA TRP A 26 24.09 -34.99 -2.25
C TRP A 26 25.08 -33.92 -2.69
N ASN A 27 25.31 -33.84 -4.01
CA ASN A 27 26.13 -32.78 -4.58
C ASN A 27 25.39 -31.43 -4.54
N SER A 28 26.12 -30.33 -4.73
CA SER A 28 25.58 -28.98 -4.62
C SER A 28 24.44 -28.70 -5.60
N ALA A 29 24.47 -29.27 -6.81
CA ALA A 29 23.41 -29.10 -7.80
C ALA A 29 22.11 -29.77 -7.36
N ALA A 30 22.20 -31.03 -6.90
CA ALA A 30 21.06 -31.76 -6.36
C ALA A 30 20.49 -31.08 -5.11
N LEU A 31 21.34 -30.51 -4.24
CA LEU A 31 20.88 -29.75 -3.08
C LEU A 31 20.15 -28.47 -3.48
N ARG A 32 20.66 -27.72 -4.46
CA ARG A 32 19.96 -26.52 -4.98
C ARG A 32 18.60 -26.89 -5.54
N ASP A 33 18.55 -27.89 -6.42
CA ASP A 33 17.30 -28.30 -7.04
C ASP A 33 16.31 -28.76 -5.98
N ALA A 34 16.75 -29.57 -5.00
CA ALA A 34 15.90 -30.01 -3.91
C ALA A 34 15.37 -28.85 -3.06
N PHE A 35 16.20 -27.85 -2.79
CA PHE A 35 15.81 -26.65 -2.05
C PHE A 35 14.74 -25.87 -2.83
N LEU A 36 14.99 -25.58 -4.11
CA LEU A 36 14.06 -24.86 -4.98
C LEU A 36 12.70 -25.57 -5.10
N HIS A 37 12.71 -26.90 -5.26
CA HIS A 37 11.48 -27.69 -5.28
C HIS A 37 10.74 -27.69 -3.94
N GLY A 38 11.46 -27.48 -2.83
CA GLY A 38 10.91 -27.48 -1.48
C GLY A 38 10.31 -26.15 -1.03
N LEU A 39 10.65 -25.04 -1.70
CA LEU A 39 10.11 -23.72 -1.42
C LEU A 39 8.60 -23.63 -1.70
N ALA A 40 7.96 -22.66 -1.05
CA ALA A 40 6.58 -22.28 -1.32
C ALA A 40 6.46 -21.58 -2.67
N ASP A 41 5.31 -21.74 -3.34
CA ASP A 41 5.14 -21.29 -4.73
C ASP A 41 5.27 -19.77 -4.87
N TYR A 42 4.76 -19.00 -3.91
CA TYR A 42 4.92 -17.54 -3.91
C TYR A 42 6.39 -17.07 -3.86
N ILE A 43 7.31 -17.88 -3.31
CA ILE A 43 8.73 -17.58 -3.32
C ILE A 43 9.34 -17.99 -4.67
N LYS A 44 8.91 -19.12 -5.23
CA LYS A 44 9.35 -19.59 -6.55
C LYS A 44 8.99 -18.60 -7.65
N ASP A 45 7.78 -18.05 -7.61
CA ASP A 45 7.29 -17.07 -8.58
C ASP A 45 8.18 -15.81 -8.59
N GLU A 46 8.56 -15.32 -7.43
CA GLU A 46 9.48 -14.17 -7.28
C GLU A 46 10.92 -14.52 -7.71
N LEU A 47 11.35 -15.77 -7.47
CA LEU A 47 12.67 -16.27 -7.86
C LEU A 47 12.87 -16.36 -9.38
N VAL A 48 11.82 -16.47 -10.20
CA VAL A 48 11.94 -16.56 -11.67
C VAL A 48 12.69 -15.36 -12.26
N SER A 49 12.56 -14.19 -11.64
CA SER A 49 13.20 -12.95 -12.11
C SER A 49 14.67 -12.82 -11.68
N HIS A 50 15.20 -13.79 -10.95
CA HIS A 50 16.56 -13.77 -10.42
C HIS A 50 17.44 -14.85 -11.08
N ASP A 51 18.74 -14.55 -11.20
CA ASP A 51 19.68 -15.45 -11.86
C ASP A 51 19.75 -16.84 -11.19
N THR A 52 19.60 -17.88 -12.01
CA THR A 52 19.65 -19.31 -11.61
C THR A 52 21.09 -19.83 -11.43
N SER A 53 22.10 -18.97 -11.58
CA SER A 53 23.52 -19.31 -11.42
C SER A 53 24.01 -19.27 -9.96
N LEU A 54 23.12 -18.96 -9.01
CA LEU A 54 23.46 -18.82 -7.60
C LEU A 54 23.92 -20.15 -6.98
N THR A 55 24.87 -20.06 -6.05
CA THR A 55 25.23 -21.16 -5.15
C THR A 55 24.05 -21.51 -4.23
N LEU A 56 24.09 -22.67 -3.57
CA LEU A 56 23.03 -23.04 -2.61
C LEU A 56 22.81 -21.95 -1.56
N ASP A 57 23.90 -21.40 -0.99
CA ASP A 57 23.81 -20.33 -0.02
C ASP A 57 23.25 -19.05 -0.63
N GLY A 58 23.63 -18.71 -1.87
CA GLY A 58 23.06 -17.57 -2.59
C GLY A 58 21.56 -17.69 -2.82
N VAL A 59 21.07 -18.89 -3.17
CA VAL A 59 19.64 -19.17 -3.32
C VAL A 59 18.92 -19.07 -1.98
N ILE A 60 19.51 -19.59 -0.89
CA ILE A 60 18.94 -19.49 0.46
C ILE A 60 18.82 -18.02 0.88
N ASP A 61 19.88 -17.23 0.75
CA ASP A 61 19.89 -15.82 1.14
C ASP A 61 18.89 -15.00 0.32
N LEU A 62 18.81 -15.26 -0.98
CA LEU A 62 17.81 -14.61 -1.83
C LEU A 62 16.38 -14.97 -1.41
N ALA A 63 16.09 -16.25 -1.19
CA ALA A 63 14.77 -16.70 -0.78
C ALA A 63 14.36 -16.11 0.59
N VAL A 64 15.29 -16.00 1.54
CA VAL A 64 15.05 -15.35 2.84
C VAL A 64 14.72 -13.87 2.67
N ARG A 65 15.47 -13.14 1.83
CA ARG A 65 15.21 -11.72 1.56
C ARG A 65 13.83 -11.50 0.91
N ILE A 66 13.47 -12.35 -0.05
CA ILE A 66 12.14 -12.32 -0.69
C ILE A 66 11.05 -12.53 0.36
N ASP A 67 11.18 -13.57 1.21
CA ASP A 67 10.20 -13.87 2.25
C ASP A 67 9.99 -12.69 3.21
N LEU A 68 11.09 -12.09 3.69
CA LEU A 68 11.03 -10.89 4.53
C LEU A 68 10.36 -9.71 3.83
N ARG A 69 10.66 -9.49 2.54
CA ARG A 69 10.04 -8.40 1.76
C ARG A 69 8.54 -8.62 1.58
N VAL A 70 8.12 -9.83 1.25
CA VAL A 70 6.71 -10.21 1.11
C VAL A 70 5.97 -10.02 2.42
N GLN A 71 6.53 -10.50 3.54
CA GLN A 71 5.94 -10.33 4.87
C GLN A 71 5.82 -8.86 5.27
N THR A 72 6.88 -8.06 5.05
CA THR A 72 6.87 -6.61 5.31
C THR A 72 5.76 -5.93 4.52
N ARG A 73 5.64 -6.22 3.22
CA ARG A 73 4.61 -5.61 2.37
C ARG A 73 3.20 -6.02 2.79
N ARG A 74 3.00 -7.28 3.19
CA ARG A 74 1.72 -7.76 3.75
C ARG A 74 1.35 -7.00 5.03
N ARG A 75 2.32 -6.73 5.91
CA ARG A 75 2.12 -5.94 7.14
C ARG A 75 1.76 -4.49 6.83
N GLU A 76 2.46 -3.84 5.91
CA GLU A 76 2.17 -2.47 5.48
C GLU A 76 0.75 -2.34 4.91
N LYS A 77 0.33 -3.26 4.04
CA LYS A 77 -1.02 -3.28 3.47
C LYS A 77 -2.09 -3.40 4.55
N ARG A 78 -1.90 -4.34 5.50
CA ARG A 78 -2.81 -4.50 6.65
C ARG A 78 -2.89 -3.22 7.50
N GLN A 79 -1.78 -2.52 7.70
CA GLN A 79 -1.77 -1.25 8.44
C GLN A 79 -2.45 -0.11 7.69
N GLY A 80 -2.23 0.03 6.38
CA GLY A 80 -2.88 1.02 5.54
C GLY A 80 -4.40 0.82 5.44
N GLU A 81 -4.85 -0.43 5.41
CA GLU A 81 -6.27 -0.79 5.41
C GLU A 81 -6.96 -0.45 6.74
N ILE A 82 -6.27 -0.65 7.87
CA ILE A 82 -6.75 -0.20 9.20
C ILE A 82 -6.84 1.33 9.27
N GLN A 83 -5.94 2.05 8.61
CA GLN A 83 -5.97 3.52 8.58
C GLN A 83 -7.10 4.07 7.68
N HIS A 84 -7.41 3.41 6.57
CA HIS A 84 -8.50 3.81 5.66
C HIS A 84 -9.90 3.41 6.13
N THR A 85 -10.04 2.48 7.06
CA THR A 85 -11.34 2.03 7.60
C THR A 85 -11.75 2.76 8.88
N ARG A 86 -10.92 3.62 9.47
CA ARG A 86 -11.32 4.46 10.60
C ARG A 86 -12.09 5.69 10.09
N PRO A 87 -13.40 5.83 10.37
CA PRO A 87 -14.09 7.08 10.10
C PRO A 87 -13.46 8.18 10.97
N PRO A 88 -13.22 9.39 10.44
CA PRO A 88 -12.76 10.51 11.25
C PRO A 88 -13.83 10.80 12.30
N ARG A 89 -13.53 10.48 13.56
CA ARG A 89 -14.33 10.94 14.70
C ARG A 89 -14.13 12.44 14.82
N SER A 90 -15.06 13.21 14.26
CA SER A 90 -15.24 14.63 14.58
C SER A 90 -15.57 14.75 16.08
N ARG A 91 -14.54 14.92 16.92
CA ARG A 91 -14.72 15.44 18.27
C ARG A 91 -14.78 16.95 18.15
N GLY A 92 -15.99 17.50 18.21
CA GLY A 92 -16.22 18.90 18.48
C GLY A 92 -15.74 19.23 19.90
N GLY A 93 -15.04 20.35 20.03
CA GLY A 93 -14.56 20.90 21.29
C GLY A 93 -13.75 22.16 21.02
N ALA A 94 -14.42 23.29 21.11
CA ALA A 94 -13.88 24.62 20.85
C ALA A 94 -12.76 25.02 21.82
N ALA A 95 -11.75 25.72 21.32
CA ALA A 95 -11.07 26.79 22.05
C ALA A 95 -10.34 27.72 21.06
N ALA A 96 -10.60 29.00 21.23
CA ALA A 96 -10.10 30.11 20.44
C ALA A 96 -8.57 30.29 20.54
N ALA A 97 -7.98 30.86 19.49
CA ALA A 97 -7.35 32.19 19.52
C ALA A 97 -6.49 32.42 18.27
N ASN A 98 -6.76 33.55 17.60
CA ASN A 98 -5.84 34.47 16.92
C ASN A 98 -4.83 33.85 15.95
N SER A 99 -4.82 34.20 14.66
CA SER A 99 -4.43 35.53 14.20
C SER A 99 -4.70 35.68 12.70
N THR A 100 -5.32 36.78 12.29
CA THR A 100 -5.10 37.42 10.97
C THR A 100 -3.99 38.48 11.17
N PRO A 101 -3.23 38.94 10.15
CA PRO A 101 -3.78 39.39 8.88
C PRO A 101 -2.92 39.22 7.60
N LEU A 102 -3.52 39.69 6.50
CA LEU A 102 -2.96 40.14 5.21
C LEU A 102 -2.61 39.09 4.15
N GLY A 103 -3.22 39.28 2.97
CA GLY A 103 -3.10 38.43 1.80
C GLY A 103 -2.14 38.95 0.72
N GLN A 104 -1.77 38.02 -0.16
CA GLN A 104 -1.32 38.17 -1.55
C GLN A 104 -1.24 36.73 -2.08
N GLN A 105 -2.16 36.21 -2.91
CA GLN A 105 -2.34 36.39 -4.36
C GLN A 105 -1.09 36.12 -5.23
N PHE A 106 -1.21 35.07 -6.07
CA PHE A 106 -0.46 34.71 -7.29
C PHE A 106 0.96 34.09 -7.11
N GLU A 107 1.48 33.10 -7.86
CA GLU A 107 1.09 32.18 -8.94
C GLU A 107 2.18 31.08 -8.94
N ASP A 108 1.83 29.80 -9.11
CA ASP A 108 2.57 28.91 -10.02
C ASP A 108 1.71 27.66 -10.29
N PRO A 109 0.99 27.58 -11.43
CA PRO A 109 0.33 26.34 -11.81
C PRO A 109 1.34 25.41 -12.50
N GLU A 110 1.85 24.42 -11.76
CA GLU A 110 2.55 23.29 -12.38
C GLU A 110 1.64 22.63 -13.45
N PRO A 111 2.19 22.25 -14.61
CA PRO A 111 1.41 21.86 -15.77
C PRO A 111 0.99 20.39 -15.65
N MET A 112 -0.03 20.10 -14.83
CA MET A 112 -0.85 18.87 -14.90
C MET A 112 -2.03 18.85 -13.91
N GLN A 113 -2.58 20.00 -13.50
CA GLN A 113 -3.71 19.99 -12.56
C GLN A 113 -5.06 19.74 -13.26
N LEU A 114 -5.31 18.49 -13.67
CA LEU A 114 -6.65 18.01 -14.02
C LEU A 114 -7.52 17.99 -12.76
N GLY A 115 -8.47 18.93 -12.66
CA GLY A 115 -9.58 18.86 -11.72
C GLY A 115 -9.44 19.68 -10.44
N ARG A 116 -9.46 21.02 -10.56
CA ARG A 116 -9.85 21.90 -9.43
C ARG A 116 -11.33 21.66 -9.08
N THR A 117 -11.63 20.54 -8.41
CA THR A 117 -12.96 20.25 -7.85
C THR A 117 -12.98 20.33 -6.32
N SER A 118 -11.82 20.51 -5.67
CA SER A 118 -11.76 20.78 -4.24
C SER A 118 -11.98 22.28 -3.97
N LEU A 119 -13.19 22.63 -3.54
CA LEU A 119 -13.41 23.90 -2.85
C LEU A 119 -12.44 23.99 -1.66
N SER A 120 -11.84 25.17 -1.46
CA SER A 120 -11.08 25.44 -0.24
C SER A 120 -11.97 25.23 0.99
N LEU A 121 -11.36 24.97 2.16
CA LEU A 121 -12.11 24.79 3.40
C LEU A 121 -12.96 26.03 3.71
N GLU A 122 -12.41 27.21 3.47
CA GLU A 122 -13.10 28.49 3.65
C GLU A 122 -14.30 28.65 2.71
N GLU A 123 -14.15 28.35 1.42
CA GLU A 123 -15.25 28.43 0.45
C GLU A 123 -16.33 27.38 0.75
N ARG A 124 -15.95 26.19 1.23
CA ARG A 124 -16.88 25.15 1.68
C ARG A 124 -17.68 25.61 2.91
N GLU A 125 -17.05 26.26 3.87
CA GLU A 125 -17.73 26.80 5.06
C GLU A 125 -18.65 27.96 4.72
N ARG A 126 -18.21 28.89 3.87
CA ARG A 126 -19.04 29.99 3.38
C ARG A 126 -20.30 29.47 2.69
N ARG A 127 -20.15 28.51 1.77
CA ARG A 127 -21.29 27.87 1.09
C ARG A 127 -22.21 27.14 2.05
N ARG A 128 -21.68 26.47 3.08
CA ARG A 128 -22.49 25.82 4.13
C ARG A 128 -23.29 26.84 4.94
N LYS A 129 -22.66 27.94 5.38
CA LYS A 129 -23.33 29.01 6.15
C LYS A 129 -24.42 29.72 5.33
N SER A 130 -24.19 29.88 4.03
CA SER A 130 -25.13 30.57 3.13
C SER A 130 -26.12 29.63 2.42
N ASN A 131 -26.24 28.35 2.81
CA ASN A 131 -27.11 27.35 2.15
C ASN A 131 -26.93 27.28 0.62
N LEU A 132 -25.67 27.36 0.17
CA LEU A 132 -25.27 27.26 -1.23
C LEU A 132 -24.78 25.85 -1.57
N CYS A 133 -25.04 25.40 -2.78
CA CYS A 133 -24.60 24.11 -3.28
C CYS A 133 -23.07 24.02 -3.34
N LEU A 134 -22.50 22.97 -2.74
CA LEU A 134 -21.05 22.72 -2.77
C LEU A 134 -20.53 22.21 -4.12
N TYR A 135 -21.41 21.93 -5.09
CA TYR A 135 -21.03 21.59 -6.45
C TYR A 135 -21.10 22.81 -7.37
N CYS A 136 -22.28 23.43 -7.52
CA CYS A 136 -22.49 24.54 -8.46
C CYS A 136 -22.52 25.94 -7.84
N GLY A 137 -22.53 26.08 -6.51
CA GLY A 137 -22.54 27.38 -5.81
C GLY A 137 -23.90 28.09 -5.76
N ALA A 138 -24.96 27.54 -6.35
CA ALA A 138 -26.30 28.14 -6.34
C ALA A 138 -27.04 27.93 -5.00
N ALA A 139 -27.90 28.88 -4.63
CA ALA A 139 -28.71 28.82 -3.42
C ALA A 139 -29.89 27.86 -3.55
N GLY A 140 -30.39 27.36 -2.41
CA GLY A 140 -31.65 26.63 -2.32
C GLY A 140 -31.56 25.11 -2.52
N HIS A 141 -30.36 24.56 -2.71
CA HIS A 141 -30.15 23.10 -2.74
C HIS A 141 -28.73 22.70 -2.32
N TYR A 142 -28.59 21.46 -1.84
CA TYR A 142 -27.31 20.84 -1.53
C TYR A 142 -26.83 19.94 -2.69
N ILE A 143 -25.59 19.42 -2.63
CA ILE A 143 -25.01 18.55 -3.69
C ILE A 143 -25.97 17.42 -4.10
N SER A 144 -26.71 16.87 -3.13
CA SER A 144 -27.68 15.80 -3.35
C SER A 144 -28.79 16.15 -4.35
N GLY A 145 -29.21 17.41 -4.41
CA GLY A 145 -30.25 17.91 -5.30
C GLY A 145 -29.72 18.79 -6.44
N CYS A 146 -28.43 18.71 -6.77
CA CYS A 146 -27.84 19.62 -7.74
C CYS A 146 -28.19 19.27 -9.19
N PRO A 147 -28.89 20.15 -9.94
CA PRO A 147 -29.26 19.89 -11.33
C PRO A 147 -28.04 19.83 -12.26
N ALA A 148 -26.94 20.49 -11.90
CA ALA A 148 -25.69 20.42 -12.65
C ALA A 148 -25.06 19.02 -12.59
N LYS A 149 -25.28 18.25 -11.51
CA LYS A 149 -24.81 16.86 -11.39
C LYS A 149 -25.60 15.93 -12.31
N ALA A 150 -26.91 16.16 -12.46
CA ALA A 150 -27.76 15.38 -13.37
C ALA A 150 -27.43 15.62 -14.86
N ARG A 151 -26.88 16.79 -15.19
CA ARG A 151 -26.45 17.16 -16.55
C ARG A 151 -25.05 16.66 -16.91
N ALA A 152 -24.20 16.35 -15.94
CA ALA A 152 -22.83 15.89 -16.16
C ALA A 152 -22.70 14.37 -16.43
N HIS A 153 -23.79 13.60 -16.31
CA HIS A 153 -23.84 12.15 -16.51
C HIS A 153 -24.66 11.74 -17.76
N GLN A 154 -24.98 12.69 -18.64
CA GLN A 154 -25.55 12.46 -19.98
C GLN A 154 -24.49 12.77 -21.02
#